data_AF-A0AAE3XTZ2-F1
#
_entry.id   AF-A0AAE3XTZ2-F1
#
_cell.length_a   1.000
_cell.length_b   1.000
_cell.length_c   1.000
_cell.angle_alpha   90.00
_cell.angle_beta   90.00
_cell.angle_gamma   90.00
#
_symmetry.space_group_name_H-M   'P 1'
#
loop_
_entity.id
_entity.type
_entity.pdbx_description
1 polymer ?
#
loop_
_entity_poly.entity_id
_entity_poly.type
_entity_poly.pdbx_seq_one_letter_code
_entity_poly.pdbx_strand_id
1 'polypeptide(L)'
;MKTAISKNKAYCQRGRNSDLIERRNKALIQRFYYWTEVKRRRFDDTLKILSLDEFFISEYTIENIIKRNLFYLEDLIEKKPSIQRLNRI
;
A
#
# COMPACT_ATOMS: atom_id res chain seq x y z
N MET A 1 4.00 35.25 15.86
CA MET A 1 4.39 34.90 14.47
C MET A 1 4.71 33.41 14.44
N LYS A 2 3.76 32.57 13.98
CA LYS A 2 4.00 31.11 13.84
C LYS A 2 4.28 30.84 12.37
N THR A 3 5.55 30.65 12.05
CA THR A 3 6.03 30.38 10.70
C THR A 3 5.54 28.99 10.29
N ALA A 4 4.80 28.93 9.18
CA ALA A 4 4.30 27.70 8.61
C ALA A 4 5.48 26.79 8.26
N ILE A 5 5.55 25.62 8.90
CA ILE A 5 6.46 24.55 8.50
C ILE A 5 5.97 24.07 7.13
N SER A 6 6.68 24.52 6.10
CA SER A 6 6.50 24.10 4.71
C SER A 6 6.55 22.58 4.63
N LYS A 7 5.42 21.96 4.29
CA LYS A 7 5.38 20.53 3.98
C LYS A 7 6.24 20.32 2.75
N ASN A 8 7.39 19.67 2.96
CA ASN A 8 8.34 19.30 1.92
C ASN A 8 7.67 18.30 0.95
N LYS A 9 6.97 18.82 -0.06
CA LYS A 9 6.38 18.01 -1.13
C LYS A 9 7.54 17.53 -1.98
N ALA A 10 8.00 16.31 -1.74
CA ALA A 10 8.97 15.64 -2.59
C ALA A 10 8.49 15.79 -4.05
N TYR A 11 9.27 16.48 -4.88
CA TYR A 11 8.93 16.74 -6.27
C TYR A 11 8.76 15.39 -6.98
N CYS A 12 7.51 14.99 -7.24
CA CYS A 12 7.21 13.84 -8.07
C CYS A 12 7.72 14.12 -9.49
N GLN A 13 8.45 13.18 -10.08
CA GLN A 13 8.98 13.32 -11.44
C GLN A 13 7.86 13.73 -12.41
N ARG A 14 8.18 14.62 -13.36
CA ARG A 14 7.23 15.15 -14.35
C ARG A 14 6.44 13.99 -14.99
N GLY A 15 5.11 14.05 -14.96
CA GLY A 15 4.21 12.99 -15.43
C GLY A 15 3.73 11.98 -14.38
N ARG A 16 4.27 11.99 -13.15
CA ARG A 16 3.76 11.19 -12.02
C ARG A 16 2.84 12.01 -11.12
N ASN A 17 1.60 11.56 -10.97
CA ASN A 17 0.67 12.15 -10.01
C ASN A 17 0.86 11.50 -8.63
N SER A 18 1.36 12.28 -7.66
CA SER A 18 1.63 11.83 -6.29
C SER A 18 0.41 11.21 -5.63
N ASP A 19 -0.76 11.78 -5.87
CA ASP A 19 -1.99 11.42 -5.17
C ASP A 19 -2.53 10.08 -5.69
N LEU A 20 -2.39 9.84 -7.00
CA LEU A 20 -2.69 8.53 -7.60
C LEU A 20 -1.74 7.45 -7.10
N ILE A 21 -0.45 7.76 -6.95
CA ILE A 21 0.54 6.82 -6.40
C ILE A 21 0.21 6.49 -4.95
N GLU A 22 -0.13 7.49 -4.13
CA GLU A 22 -0.51 7.27 -2.73
C GLU A 22 -1.78 6.43 -2.62
N ARG A 23 -2.80 6.70 -3.44
CA ARG A 23 -4.03 5.91 -3.50
C ARG A 23 -3.75 4.44 -3.85
N ARG A 24 -2.94 4.19 -4.88
CA ARG A 24 -2.51 2.84 -5.25
C ARG A 24 -1.76 2.17 -4.10
N ASN A 25 -0.79 2.85 -3.50
CA ASN A 25 0.01 2.29 -2.42
C ASN A 25 -0.86 1.91 -1.21
N LYS A 26 -1.80 2.77 -0.80
CA LYS A 26 -2.74 2.45 0.29
C LYS A 26 -3.60 1.23 -0.05
N ALA A 27 -4.16 1.18 -1.26
CA ALA A 27 -4.95 0.05 -1.71
C ALA A 27 -4.12 -1.25 -1.72
N LEU A 28 -2.86 -1.18 -2.18
CA LEU A 28 -1.94 -2.31 -2.17
C LEU A 28 -1.70 -2.86 -0.78
N ILE A 29 -1.50 -2.00 0.22
CA ILE A 29 -1.30 -2.45 1.61
C ILE A 29 -2.56 -3.12 2.18
N GLN A 30 -3.75 -2.60 1.84
CA GLN A 30 -5.01 -3.22 2.25
C GLN A 30 -5.17 -4.62 1.66
N ARG A 31 -4.78 -4.82 0.40
CA ARG A 31 -4.83 -6.13 -0.25
C ARG A 31 -3.77 -7.08 0.27
N PHE A 32 -2.56 -6.58 0.51
CA PHE A 32 -1.51 -7.34 1.15
C PHE A 32 -1.98 -7.87 2.52
N TYR A 33 -2.53 -6.98 3.36
CA TYR A 33 -3.15 -7.35 4.64
C TYR A 33 -4.26 -8.42 4.47
N TYR A 34 -5.14 -8.26 3.48
CA TYR A 34 -6.18 -9.25 3.22
C TYR A 34 -5.59 -10.62 2.89
N TRP A 35 -4.59 -10.69 2.01
CA TRP A 35 -3.99 -11.96 1.63
C TRP A 35 -3.20 -12.62 2.76
N THR A 36 -2.42 -11.86 3.54
CA THR A 36 -1.58 -12.42 4.61
C THR A 36 -2.36 -12.68 5.90
N GLU A 37 -3.24 -11.79 6.33
CA GLU A 37 -3.89 -11.89 7.64
C GLU A 37 -5.25 -12.58 7.57
N VAL A 38 -6.05 -12.28 6.53
CA VAL A 38 -7.39 -12.85 6.36
C VAL A 38 -7.32 -14.20 5.65
N LYS A 39 -6.59 -14.27 4.53
CA LYS A 39 -6.45 -15.51 3.74
C LYS A 39 -5.24 -16.35 4.13
N ARG A 40 -4.37 -15.87 5.03
CA ARG A 40 -3.22 -16.62 5.57
C ARG A 40 -2.29 -17.15 4.47
N ARG A 41 -2.17 -16.41 3.36
CA ARG A 41 -1.25 -16.75 2.26
C ARG A 41 0.19 -16.47 2.66
N ARG A 42 1.11 -17.25 2.08
CA ARG A 42 2.55 -17.00 2.21
C ARG A 42 2.94 -15.71 1.51
N PHE A 43 4.04 -15.12 1.96
CA PHE A 43 4.54 -13.86 1.43
C PHE A 43 4.81 -13.92 -0.07
N ASP A 44 5.56 -14.92 -0.54
CA ASP A 44 5.94 -15.06 -1.96
C ASP A 44 4.71 -15.21 -2.87
N ASP A 45 3.74 -16.03 -2.47
CA ASP A 45 2.49 -16.20 -3.23
C ASP A 45 1.67 -14.90 -3.25
N THR A 46 1.66 -14.18 -2.13
CA THR A 46 0.96 -12.89 -2.03
C THR A 46 1.57 -11.85 -2.96
N LEU A 47 2.91 -11.77 -3.02
CA LEU A 47 3.59 -10.87 -3.95
C LEU A 47 3.23 -11.19 -5.40
N LYS A 48 3.20 -12.47 -5.79
CA LYS A 48 2.79 -12.91 -7.13
C LYS A 48 1.37 -12.49 -7.47
N ILE A 49 0.41 -12.74 -6.57
CA ILE A 49 -1.00 -12.34 -6.77
C ILE A 49 -1.11 -10.82 -6.96
N LEU A 50 -0.49 -10.04 -6.06
CA LEU A 50 -0.54 -8.58 -6.14
C LEU A 50 0.12 -8.06 -7.43
N SER A 51 1.22 -8.69 -7.85
CA SER A 51 1.99 -8.33 -9.04
C SER A 51 1.25 -8.66 -10.34
N LEU A 52 0.75 -9.89 -10.46
CA LEU A 52 0.25 -10.44 -11.72
C LEU A 52 -1.26 -10.24 -11.91
N ASP A 53 -2.03 -10.27 -10.81
CA ASP A 53 -3.49 -10.31 -10.91
C ASP A 53 -4.16 -8.98 -10.51
N GLU A 54 -3.58 -8.23 -9.57
CA GLU A 54 -4.25 -7.05 -8.99
C GLU A 54 -3.67 -5.70 -9.45
N PHE A 55 -2.34 -5.52 -9.42
CA PHE A 55 -1.74 -4.19 -9.60
C PHE A 55 -0.85 -4.05 -10.83
N PHE A 56 -0.43 -5.14 -11.46
CA PHE A 56 0.40 -5.13 -12.68
C PHE A 56 1.69 -4.32 -12.51
N ILE A 57 2.35 -4.48 -11.35
CA ILE A 57 3.65 -3.88 -11.03
C ILE A 57 4.59 -4.92 -10.45
N SER A 58 5.89 -4.79 -10.68
CA SER A 58 6.87 -5.81 -10.27
C SER A 58 6.85 -6.08 -8.76
N GLU A 59 7.08 -7.34 -8.38
CA GLU A 59 7.18 -7.78 -6.98
C GLU A 59 8.19 -6.92 -6.18
N TYR A 60 9.32 -6.56 -6.77
CA TYR A 60 10.30 -5.63 -6.17
C TYR A 60 9.70 -4.25 -5.84
N THR A 61 8.84 -3.72 -6.70
CA THR A 61 8.17 -2.44 -6.44
C THR A 61 7.15 -2.60 -5.32
N ILE A 62 6.42 -3.71 -5.29
CA ILE A 62 5.45 -4.05 -4.25
C ILE A 62 6.15 -4.15 -2.89
N GLU A 63 7.25 -4.89 -2.79
CA GLU A 63 8.03 -4.97 -1.56
C GLU A 63 8.47 -3.60 -1.06
N ASN A 64 8.96 -2.74 -1.95
CA ASN A 64 9.38 -1.39 -1.59
C ASN A 64 8.19 -0.54 -1.11
N ILE A 65 7.01 -0.71 -1.69
CA ILE A 65 5.79 -0.05 -1.23
C ILE A 65 5.42 -0.57 0.17
N ILE A 66 5.45 -1.89 0.41
CA ILE A 66 5.18 -2.49 1.72
C ILE A 66 6.15 -1.93 2.77
N LYS A 67 7.46 -1.99 2.51
CA LYS A 67 8.50 -1.47 3.40
C LYS A 67 8.32 0.00 3.75
N ARG A 68 7.88 0.84 2.79
CA ARG A 68 7.63 2.27 3.00
C ARG A 68 6.32 2.58 3.73
N ASN A 69 5.41 1.62 3.86
CA ASN A 69 4.08 1.80 4.45
C ASN A 69 3.82 0.83 5.63
N LEU A 70 4.88 0.36 6.31
CA LEU A 70 4.78 -0.59 7.43
C LEU A 70 3.86 -0.08 8.56
N PHE A 71 3.97 1.18 8.95
CA PHE A 71 3.09 1.77 9.97
C PHE A 71 1.59 1.67 9.62
N TYR A 72 1.25 1.81 8.33
CA TYR A 72 -0.13 1.66 7.90
C TYR A 72 -0.58 0.19 7.90
N LEU A 73 0.33 -0.74 7.57
CA LEU A 73 0.05 -2.17 7.68
C LEU A 73 -0.16 -2.61 9.14
N GLU A 74 0.68 -2.13 10.05
CA GLU A 74 0.56 -2.38 11.50
C GLU A 74 -0.79 -1.90 12.04
N ASP A 75 -1.22 -0.70 11.64
CA ASP A 75 -2.54 -0.15 12.00
C ASP A 75 -3.70 -1.03 11.54
N LEU A 76 -3.60 -1.63 10.34
CA LEU A 76 -4.60 -2.59 9.84
C LEU A 76 -4.60 -3.90 10.64
N ILE A 77 -3.41 -4.40 11.01
CA ILE A 77 -3.26 -5.61 11.83
C ILE A 77 -3.86 -5.41 13.22
N GLU A 78 -3.67 -4.24 13.82
CA GLU A 78 -4.24 -3.90 15.12
C GLU A 78 -5.76 -3.77 15.05
N LYS A 79 -6.26 -2.96 14.11
CA LYS A 79 -7.70 -2.63 14.03
C LYS A 79 -8.57 -3.77 13.51
N LYS A 80 -8.00 -4.74 12.78
CA LYS A 80 -8.69 -5.88 12.17
C LYS A 80 -10.02 -5.49 11.50
N PRO A 81 -9.99 -4.58 10.51
CA PRO A 81 -11.20 -4.07 9.89
C PRO A 81 -12.00 -5.20 9.21
N SER A 82 -13.33 -5.01 9.13
CA SER A 82 -14.20 -5.97 8.45
C SER A 82 -13.84 -6.15 6.98
N ILE A 83 -13.93 -7.40 6.49
CA ILE A 83 -13.51 -7.82 5.14
C ILE A 83 -14.17 -7.00 4.03
N GLN A 84 -15.41 -6.55 4.23
CA GLN A 84 -16.15 -5.74 3.27
C GLN A 84 -15.43 -4.43 2.90
N ARG A 85 -14.58 -3.90 3.79
CA ARG A 85 -13.80 -2.68 3.56
C ARG A 85 -12.52 -2.91 2.73
N LEU A 86 -12.12 -4.16 2.48
CA LEU A 86 -10.82 -4.54 1.90
C LEU A 86 -10.91 -5.05 0.44
N ASN A 87 -12.12 -5.16 -0.11
CA ASN A 87 -12.39 -5.86 -1.39
C ASN A 87 -12.68 -4.95 -2.59
N ARG A 88 -12.46 -3.63 -2.48
CA ARG A 88 -12.74 -2.70 -3.58
C ARG A 88 -11.45 -2.09 -4.12
N ILE A 89 -10.93 -2.68 -5.19
CA ILE A 89 -10.00 -2.04 -6.12
C ILE A 89 -10.58 -2.19 -7.52
#